data_AF-A0A026W6B2-F1
#
_entry.id   AF-A0A026W6B2-F1
#
_cell.length_a   1.000
_cell.length_b   1.000
_cell.length_c   1.000
_cell.angle_alpha   90.00
_cell.angle_beta   90.00
_cell.angle_gamma   90.00
#
_symmetry.space_group_name_H-M   'P 1'
#
loop_
_entity.id
_entity.type
_entity.pdbx_description
1 polymer ?
#
loop_
_entity_poly.entity_id
_entity_poly.type
_entity_poly.pdbx_seq_one_letter_code
_entity_poly.pdbx_strand_id
1 'polypeptide(L)'
;MSNISYQDPPGPLISQNDGYEFMCGDRYTPSTCTEPCSCAHVYNLRKNAIVDIMVYDKEPGPNLNHPFHLHGYSFCVLEAGQFVNASNKDDISSNDVLQVIQVYEQHLQNGDYKACAPKDTMIVPNTGFIIIRFIADNPGWWFFHCHFLWHTATGMNVVLHVGKPTDLPSIPLDFPECYNWTPPN
;
A
#
# COMPACT_ATOMS: atom_id res chain seq x y z
N MET A 1 0.91 3.86 7.32
CA MET A 1 0.75 2.39 7.22
C MET A 1 2.03 1.69 7.63
N SER A 2 1.96 0.53 8.29
CA SER A 2 3.15 -0.24 8.72
C SER A 2 4.15 0.58 9.54
N ASN A 3 3.65 1.39 10.47
CA ASN A 3 4.41 2.33 11.30
C ASN A 3 5.11 3.49 10.57
N ILE A 4 4.78 3.72 9.30
CA ILE A 4 5.30 4.83 8.50
C ILE A 4 4.15 5.78 8.14
N SER A 5 4.31 7.08 8.40
CA SER A 5 3.41 8.11 7.91
C SER A 5 3.88 8.64 6.56
N TYR A 6 3.10 8.42 5.51
CA TYR A 6 3.46 8.87 4.18
C TYR A 6 3.53 10.40 4.10
N GLN A 7 4.64 10.92 3.57
CA GLN A 7 4.80 12.32 3.19
C GLN A 7 5.11 12.40 1.70
N ASP A 8 4.49 13.37 1.03
CA ASP A 8 4.78 13.63 -0.37
C ASP A 8 6.24 14.09 -0.54
N PRO A 9 6.97 13.52 -1.50
CA PRO A 9 8.30 13.99 -1.85
C PRO A 9 8.23 15.41 -2.48
N PRO A 10 9.34 16.16 -2.50
CA PRO A 10 9.38 17.53 -3.05
C PRO A 10 9.08 17.61 -4.55
N GLY A 11 9.16 16.50 -5.29
CA GLY A 11 8.80 16.39 -6.69
C GLY A 11 8.14 15.06 -7.02
N PRO A 12 7.48 14.92 -8.18
CA PRO A 12 6.72 13.71 -8.51
C PRO A 12 7.66 12.52 -8.74
N LEU A 13 7.38 11.39 -8.07
CA LEU A 13 8.19 10.16 -8.15
C LEU A 13 8.40 9.65 -9.59
N ILE A 14 7.45 9.92 -10.48
CA ILE A 14 7.48 9.46 -11.87
C ILE A 14 8.39 10.30 -12.79
N SER A 15 8.55 11.60 -12.51
CA SER A 15 9.23 12.54 -13.41
C SER A 15 10.50 13.15 -12.81
N GLN A 16 10.51 13.37 -11.50
CA GLN A 16 11.59 14.03 -10.77
C GLN A 16 11.96 13.19 -9.56
N ASN A 17 12.51 12.02 -9.84
CA ASN A 17 13.06 11.16 -8.81
C ASN A 17 14.40 11.75 -8.32
N ASP A 18 14.33 12.84 -7.56
CA ASP A 18 15.45 13.61 -7.00
C ASP A 18 16.22 12.83 -5.91
N GLY A 19 16.00 11.52 -5.81
CA GLY A 19 16.81 10.58 -5.03
C GLY A 19 16.01 9.80 -3.99
N TYR A 20 16.55 8.63 -3.63
CA TYR A 20 16.06 7.76 -2.54
C TYR A 20 16.04 8.43 -1.15
N GLU A 21 16.60 9.64 -1.02
CA GLU A 21 16.74 10.36 0.26
C GLU A 21 15.39 10.66 0.93
N PHE A 22 14.32 10.82 0.15
CA PHE A 22 12.97 11.07 0.66
C PHE A 22 12.10 9.82 0.74
N MET A 23 12.62 8.66 0.28
CA MET A 23 11.88 7.41 0.22
C MET A 23 12.23 6.49 1.39
N CYS A 24 11.27 5.66 1.77
CA CYS A 24 11.44 4.59 2.77
C CYS A 24 10.53 3.40 2.42
N GLY A 25 10.71 2.28 3.10
CA GLY A 25 9.81 1.13 2.93
C GLY A 25 10.56 -0.19 2.92
N ASP A 26 10.61 -0.84 1.75
CA ASP A 26 11.24 -2.15 1.62
C ASP A 26 12.76 -2.13 1.90
N ARG A 27 13.36 -3.32 2.06
CA ARG A 27 14.81 -3.50 2.30
C ARG A 27 15.72 -2.89 1.23
N TYR A 28 15.17 -2.49 0.09
CA TYR A 28 15.90 -1.91 -1.03
C TYR A 28 15.86 -0.38 -1.02
N THR A 29 15.07 0.19 -0.11
CA THR A 29 14.94 1.63 0.09
C THR A 29 15.74 2.01 1.34
N PRO A 30 16.91 2.68 1.21
CA PRO A 30 17.74 3.04 2.36
C PRO A 30 16.96 3.98 3.29
N SER A 31 16.53 3.49 4.45
CA SER A 31 15.83 4.32 5.43
C SER A 31 16.81 4.87 6.46
N THR A 32 16.98 6.20 6.49
CA THR A 32 17.54 6.96 7.63
C THR A 32 16.49 7.28 8.69
N CYS A 33 15.30 6.70 8.56
CA CYS A 33 14.12 7.09 9.32
C CYS A 33 14.23 6.64 10.79
N THR A 34 14.19 7.58 11.72
CA THR A 34 14.06 7.33 13.15
C THR A 34 12.62 7.53 13.59
N GLU A 35 12.10 6.64 14.42
CA GLU A 35 10.70 6.67 14.86
C GLU A 35 10.34 7.96 15.62
N PRO A 36 9.16 8.57 15.34
CA PRO A 36 8.13 8.18 14.38
C PRO A 36 8.54 8.44 12.92
N CYS A 37 8.44 7.42 12.07
CA CYS A 37 8.93 7.51 10.69
C CYS A 37 7.98 8.25 9.73
N SER A 38 8.50 9.21 8.95
CA SER A 38 7.73 9.91 7.93
C SER A 38 8.53 10.22 6.66
N CYS A 39 8.01 9.80 5.51
CA CYS A 39 8.72 9.72 4.22
C CYS A 39 7.78 9.26 3.10
N ALA A 40 8.23 9.32 1.85
CA ALA A 40 7.55 8.68 0.74
C ALA A 40 7.68 7.15 0.86
N HIS A 41 6.65 6.51 1.42
CA HIS A 41 6.63 5.06 1.65
C HIS A 41 6.43 4.31 0.33
N VAL A 42 7.42 3.52 -0.09
CA VAL A 42 7.47 2.82 -1.39
C VAL A 42 7.77 1.33 -1.19
N TYR A 43 7.05 0.47 -1.91
CA TYR A 43 7.41 -0.94 -2.13
C TYR A 43 7.76 -1.17 -3.60
N ASN A 44 8.94 -1.75 -3.86
CA ASN A 44 9.36 -2.11 -5.21
C ASN A 44 8.85 -3.51 -5.56
N LEU A 45 8.07 -3.59 -6.63
CA LEU A 45 7.48 -4.81 -7.17
C LEU A 45 8.14 -5.16 -8.50
N ARG A 46 8.51 -6.43 -8.65
CA ARG A 46 9.00 -6.95 -9.92
C ARG A 46 7.85 -6.96 -10.94
N LYS A 47 8.11 -6.44 -12.13
CA LYS A 47 7.17 -6.54 -13.26
C LYS A 47 6.74 -8.00 -13.50
N ASN A 48 5.44 -8.19 -13.71
CA ASN A 48 4.75 -9.47 -13.87
C ASN A 48 4.78 -10.39 -12.63
N ALA A 49 5.13 -9.89 -11.45
CA ALA A 49 4.95 -10.65 -10.22
C ALA A 49 3.46 -10.80 -9.90
N ILE A 50 3.07 -11.97 -9.37
CA ILE A 50 1.80 -12.13 -8.67
C ILE A 50 2.02 -11.57 -7.26
N VAL A 51 1.21 -10.59 -6.88
CA VAL A 51 1.37 -9.84 -5.63
C VAL A 51 0.13 -10.03 -4.78
N ASP A 52 0.36 -10.49 -3.54
CA ASP A 52 -0.66 -10.56 -2.51
C ASP A 52 -0.42 -9.45 -1.50
N ILE A 53 -1.47 -8.69 -1.18
CA ILE A 53 -1.41 -7.66 -0.14
C ILE A 53 -2.45 -7.99 0.91
N MET A 54 -1.99 -8.20 2.14
CA MET A 54 -2.86 -8.22 3.31
C MET A 54 -2.89 -6.83 3.92
N VAL A 55 -4.10 -6.25 4.02
CA VAL A 55 -4.34 -5.03 4.80
C VAL A 55 -5.19 -5.40 6.00
N TYR A 56 -4.80 -4.95 7.17
CA TYR A 56 -5.55 -5.20 8.40
C TYR A 56 -5.54 -3.96 9.29
N ASP A 57 -6.62 -3.81 10.06
CA ASP A 57 -6.81 -2.75 11.03
C ASP A 57 -6.13 -3.13 12.35
N LYS A 58 -4.90 -2.63 12.59
CA LYS A 58 -4.08 -3.04 13.74
C LYS A 58 -4.63 -2.52 15.07
N GLU A 59 -4.91 -1.23 15.14
CA GLU A 59 -5.41 -0.55 16.35
C GLU A 59 -6.83 -0.06 16.08
N PRO A 60 -7.82 -0.97 16.12
CA PRO A 60 -9.17 -0.70 15.66
C PRO A 60 -9.86 0.40 16.47
N GLY A 61 -10.23 1.49 15.81
CA GLY A 61 -11.07 2.55 16.38
C GLY A 61 -12.56 2.16 16.38
N PRO A 62 -13.38 2.66 17.33
CA PRO A 62 -14.80 2.30 17.38
C PRO A 62 -15.54 2.74 16.11
N ASN A 63 -16.18 1.78 15.43
CA ASN A 63 -16.94 1.98 14.18
C ASN A 63 -16.12 2.58 13.02
N LEU A 64 -14.79 2.43 13.02
CA LEU A 64 -13.93 2.93 11.95
C LEU A 64 -13.63 1.81 10.95
N ASN A 65 -13.95 2.05 9.68
CA ASN A 65 -13.55 1.19 8.57
C ASN A 65 -12.65 1.97 7.63
N HIS A 66 -11.75 1.28 6.93
CA HIS A 66 -10.80 1.91 6.02
C HIS A 66 -11.06 1.44 4.58
N PRO A 67 -11.71 2.25 3.72
CA PRO A 67 -11.76 1.94 2.30
C PRO A 67 -10.36 2.11 1.74
N PHE A 68 -9.78 1.10 1.12
CA PHE A 68 -8.49 1.18 0.42
C PHE A 68 -8.72 1.19 -1.07
N HIS A 69 -7.92 1.97 -1.79
CA HIS A 69 -7.97 2.10 -3.24
C HIS A 69 -6.58 1.92 -3.83
N LEU A 70 -6.46 1.16 -4.93
CA LEU A 70 -5.22 0.94 -5.67
C LEU A 70 -5.32 1.56 -7.06
N HIS A 71 -4.41 2.49 -7.36
CA HIS A 71 -4.30 3.09 -8.69
C HIS A 71 -3.70 2.09 -9.70
N GLY A 72 -4.05 2.25 -10.98
CA GLY A 72 -3.43 1.51 -12.09
C GLY A 72 -3.77 0.02 -12.19
N TYR A 73 -4.54 -0.52 -11.23
CA TYR A 73 -4.91 -1.93 -11.17
C TYR A 73 -6.36 -2.12 -10.73
N SER A 74 -6.95 -3.22 -11.20
CA SER A 74 -7.98 -3.92 -10.43
C SER A 74 -7.36 -5.18 -9.82
N PHE A 75 -7.90 -5.62 -8.69
CA PHE A 75 -7.43 -6.77 -7.94
C PHE A 75 -8.57 -7.72 -7.58
N CYS A 76 -8.20 -8.96 -7.30
CA CYS A 76 -9.08 -9.98 -6.74
C CYS A 76 -9.08 -9.87 -5.23
N VAL A 77 -10.25 -9.86 -4.60
CA VAL A 77 -10.37 -10.06 -3.16
C VAL A 77 -10.38 -11.56 -2.91
N LEU A 78 -9.34 -12.08 -2.25
CA LEU A 78 -9.19 -13.51 -1.95
C LEU A 78 -9.82 -13.87 -0.61
N GLU A 79 -9.52 -13.09 0.42
CA GLU A 79 -10.06 -13.26 1.77
C GLU A 79 -10.49 -11.92 2.33
N ALA A 80 -11.57 -11.90 3.10
CA ALA A 80 -11.97 -10.75 3.89
C ALA A 80 -12.72 -11.23 5.13
N GLY A 81 -12.41 -10.65 6.28
CA GLY A 81 -13.02 -11.11 7.53
C GLY A 81 -12.59 -10.29 8.74
N GLN A 82 -13.07 -10.71 9.89
CA GLN A 82 -12.63 -10.19 11.19
C GLN A 82 -11.70 -11.19 11.87
N PHE A 83 -10.80 -10.69 12.73
CA PHE A 83 -9.95 -11.57 13.52
C PHE A 83 -10.75 -12.35 14.57
N VAL A 84 -10.22 -13.48 15.01
CA VAL A 84 -10.82 -14.28 16.10
C VAL A 84 -10.95 -13.42 17.35
N ASN A 85 -12.11 -13.44 17.99
CA ASN A 85 -12.45 -12.59 19.16
C ASN A 85 -12.36 -11.08 18.88
N ALA A 86 -12.61 -10.63 17.64
CA ALA A 86 -12.55 -9.23 17.24
C ALA A 86 -13.23 -8.25 18.21
N SER A 87 -14.43 -8.57 18.70
CA SER A 87 -15.17 -7.68 19.62
C SER A 87 -14.44 -7.37 20.94
N ASN A 88 -13.42 -8.14 21.31
CA ASN A 88 -12.66 -8.01 22.57
C ASN A 88 -11.20 -7.58 22.33
N LYS A 89 -10.86 -7.11 21.13
CA LYS A 89 -9.48 -6.74 20.77
C LYS A 89 -9.34 -5.23 20.60
N ASP A 90 -8.45 -4.66 21.40
CA ASP A 90 -7.98 -3.27 21.25
C ASP A 90 -6.73 -3.17 20.34
N ASP A 91 -6.04 -4.28 20.10
CA ASP A 91 -4.89 -4.40 19.18
C ASP A 91 -4.86 -5.78 18.51
N ILE A 92 -4.39 -5.83 17.26
CA ILE A 92 -4.16 -7.05 16.50
C ILE A 92 -2.70 -7.47 16.64
N SER A 93 -2.49 -8.61 17.30
CA SER A 93 -1.16 -9.17 17.50
C SER A 93 -0.63 -9.86 16.25
N SER A 94 0.70 -10.02 16.19
CA SER A 94 1.34 -10.80 15.13
C SER A 94 0.83 -12.25 15.05
N ASN A 95 0.42 -12.84 16.18
CA ASN A 95 -0.13 -14.20 16.20
C ASN A 95 -1.50 -14.26 15.50
N ASP A 96 -2.33 -13.22 15.66
CA ASP A 96 -3.63 -13.16 14.97
C ASP A 96 -3.45 -13.08 13.45
N VAL A 97 -2.48 -12.27 13.00
CA VAL A 97 -2.11 -12.15 11.59
C VAL A 97 -1.57 -13.48 11.05
N LEU A 98 -0.69 -14.15 11.80
CA LEU A 98 -0.12 -15.44 11.39
C LEU A 98 -1.18 -16.54 11.24
N GLN A 99 -2.18 -16.58 12.10
CA GLN A 99 -3.29 -17.53 11.98
C GLN A 99 -4.08 -17.33 10.68
N VAL A 100 -4.36 -16.08 10.32
CA VAL A 100 -5.03 -15.74 9.05
C VAL A 100 -4.17 -16.15 7.85
N ILE A 101 -2.86 -15.85 7.88
CA ILE A 101 -1.93 -16.22 6.81
C ILE A 101 -1.87 -17.74 6.64
N GLN A 102 -1.83 -18.51 7.73
CA GLN A 102 -1.81 -19.97 7.67
C GLN A 102 -3.06 -20.55 6.98
N VAL A 103 -4.25 -20.03 7.29
CA VAL A 103 -5.50 -20.45 6.65
C VAL A 103 -5.52 -20.05 5.17
N TYR A 104 -5.11 -18.82 4.87
CA TYR A 104 -4.99 -18.32 3.51
C TYR A 104 -4.07 -19.21 2.64
N GLU A 105 -2.90 -19.58 3.17
CA GLU A 105 -1.95 -20.45 2.47
C GLU A 105 -2.51 -21.86 2.24
N GLN A 106 -3.30 -22.40 3.18
CA GLN A 106 -3.98 -23.67 2.99
C GLN A 106 -5.03 -23.60 1.87
N HIS A 107 -5.88 -22.57 1.86
CA HIS A 107 -6.87 -22.36 0.80
C HIS A 107 -6.22 -22.17 -0.57
N LEU A 108 -5.07 -21.47 -0.63
CA LEU A 108 -4.25 -21.36 -1.84
C LEU A 108 -3.79 -22.73 -2.34
N GLN A 109 -3.24 -23.57 -1.45
CA GLN A 109 -2.73 -24.91 -1.80
C GLN A 109 -3.85 -25.85 -2.26
N ASN A 110 -5.04 -25.72 -1.68
CA ASN A 110 -6.22 -26.50 -2.06
C ASN A 110 -6.86 -26.03 -3.37
N GLY A 111 -6.49 -24.84 -3.88
CA GLY A 111 -7.08 -24.26 -5.08
C GLY A 111 -8.51 -23.74 -4.86
N ASP A 112 -8.80 -23.25 -3.66
CA ASP A 112 -10.14 -22.80 -3.27
C ASP A 112 -10.56 -21.50 -3.97
N TYR A 113 -9.59 -20.65 -4.35
CA TYR A 113 -9.83 -19.41 -5.08
C TYR A 113 -10.02 -19.65 -6.59
N LYS A 114 -11.26 -19.97 -6.98
CA LYS A 114 -11.61 -20.35 -8.38
C LYS A 114 -12.08 -19.20 -9.27
N ALA A 115 -12.55 -18.10 -8.66
CA ALA A 115 -13.11 -16.98 -9.39
C ALA A 115 -12.69 -15.66 -8.74
N CYS A 116 -12.53 -14.63 -9.58
CA CYS A 116 -12.15 -13.29 -9.17
C CYS A 116 -13.22 -12.30 -9.62
N ALA A 117 -13.72 -11.51 -8.68
CA ALA A 117 -14.50 -10.31 -8.97
C ALA A 117 -13.56 -9.11 -8.86
N PRO A 118 -13.05 -8.56 -9.99
CA PRO A 118 -12.09 -7.47 -9.95
C PRO A 118 -12.69 -6.22 -9.30
N LYS A 119 -11.94 -5.61 -8.40
CA LYS A 119 -12.26 -4.34 -7.73
C LYS A 119 -11.03 -3.44 -7.75
N ASP A 120 -11.22 -2.13 -7.66
CA ASP A 120 -10.14 -1.16 -7.42
C ASP A 120 -10.16 -0.63 -5.97
N THR A 121 -11.27 -0.85 -5.26
CA THR A 121 -11.54 -0.32 -3.93
C THR A 121 -12.23 -1.37 -3.07
N MET A 122 -11.82 -1.46 -1.81
CA MET A 122 -12.33 -2.44 -0.84
C MET A 122 -12.37 -1.85 0.56
N ILE A 123 -13.26 -2.33 1.41
CA ILE A 123 -13.36 -1.87 2.80
C ILE A 123 -12.62 -2.86 3.69
N VAL A 124 -11.60 -2.38 4.41
CA VAL A 124 -11.04 -3.09 5.56
C VAL A 124 -12.00 -2.86 6.72
N PRO A 125 -12.68 -3.91 7.21
CA PRO A 125 -13.61 -3.78 8.31
C PRO A 125 -12.86 -3.53 9.62
N ASN A 126 -13.54 -2.89 10.56
CA ASN A 126 -13.05 -2.72 11.91
C ASN A 126 -12.66 -4.06 12.54
N THR A 127 -11.46 -4.09 13.14
CA THR A 127 -10.87 -5.30 13.74
C THR A 127 -10.82 -6.47 12.74
N GLY A 128 -10.53 -6.16 11.49
CA GLY A 128 -10.49 -7.16 10.44
C GLY A 128 -9.40 -6.93 9.41
N PHE A 129 -9.49 -7.73 8.36
CA PHE A 129 -8.48 -7.82 7.34
C PHE A 129 -9.10 -8.07 5.96
N ILE A 130 -8.29 -7.82 4.95
CA ILE A 130 -8.53 -8.20 3.58
C ILE A 130 -7.22 -8.67 2.95
N ILE A 131 -7.29 -9.72 2.14
CA ILE A 131 -6.18 -10.19 1.31
C ILE A 131 -6.61 -10.01 -0.14
N ILE A 132 -5.83 -9.23 -0.89
CA ILE A 132 -6.03 -9.02 -2.31
C ILE A 132 -4.89 -9.60 -3.13
N ARG A 133 -5.17 -9.93 -4.39
CA ARG A 133 -4.19 -10.38 -5.37
C ARG A 133 -4.32 -9.62 -6.68
N PHE A 134 -3.20 -9.21 -7.24
CA PHE A 134 -3.10 -8.69 -8.61
C PHE A 134 -1.80 -9.13 -9.26
N ILE A 135 -1.70 -8.96 -10.58
CA ILE A 135 -0.46 -9.16 -11.32
C ILE A 135 0.15 -7.77 -11.54
N ALA A 136 1.41 -7.57 -11.15
CA ALA A 136 2.12 -6.30 -11.31
C ALA A 136 2.60 -6.11 -12.77
N ASP A 137 1.67 -6.11 -13.72
CA ASP A 137 1.92 -6.07 -15.17
C ASP A 137 1.88 -4.65 -15.78
N ASN A 138 1.60 -3.63 -14.98
CA ASN A 138 1.55 -2.23 -15.37
C ASN A 138 2.72 -1.45 -14.71
N PRO A 139 3.87 -1.27 -15.39
CA PRO A 139 4.99 -0.52 -14.85
C PRO A 139 4.63 0.93 -14.53
N GLY A 140 4.96 1.38 -13.33
CA GLY A 140 4.56 2.70 -12.86
C GLY A 140 4.76 2.90 -11.36
N TRP A 141 4.30 4.04 -10.88
CA TRP A 141 4.27 4.42 -9.46
C TRP A 141 2.80 4.54 -9.06
N TRP A 142 2.29 3.54 -8.36
CA TRP A 142 0.86 3.40 -8.12
C TRP A 142 0.51 3.67 -6.67
N PHE A 143 -0.36 4.65 -6.45
CA PHE A 143 -0.78 5.01 -5.11
C PHE A 143 -1.75 3.97 -4.56
N PHE A 144 -1.45 3.46 -3.38
CA PHE A 144 -2.31 2.57 -2.60
C PHE A 144 -2.61 3.22 -1.27
N HIS A 145 -3.86 3.63 -1.07
CA HIS A 145 -4.20 4.53 0.03
C HIS A 145 -5.58 4.27 0.59
N CYS A 146 -5.79 4.69 1.83
CA CYS A 146 -7.13 4.82 2.35
C CYS A 146 -7.86 5.91 1.56
N HIS A 147 -9.07 5.64 1.06
CA HIS A 147 -9.91 6.54 0.29
C HIS A 147 -10.82 7.41 1.18
N PHE A 148 -10.41 7.60 2.44
CA PHE A 148 -10.97 8.60 3.35
C PHE A 148 -9.98 9.77 3.42
N LEU A 149 -10.38 10.93 2.89
CA LEU A 149 -9.48 12.05 2.62
C LEU A 149 -8.60 12.45 3.81
N TRP A 150 -9.17 12.42 5.02
CA TRP A 150 -8.41 12.72 6.23
C TRP A 150 -7.28 11.72 6.47
N HIS A 151 -7.55 10.42 6.37
CA HIS A 151 -6.51 9.38 6.50
C HIS A 151 -5.46 9.48 5.40
N THR A 152 -5.87 9.80 4.17
CA THR A 152 -4.92 10.06 3.07
C THR A 152 -3.99 11.22 3.41
N ALA A 153 -4.57 12.35 3.84
CA ALA A 153 -3.83 13.56 4.16
C ALA A 153 -2.90 13.40 5.38
N THR A 154 -3.25 12.51 6.32
CA THR A 154 -2.41 12.20 7.49
C THR A 154 -1.43 11.03 7.26
N GLY A 155 -1.26 10.57 6.02
CA GLY A 155 -0.19 9.64 5.65
C GLY A 155 -0.56 8.14 5.67
N MET A 156 -1.84 7.77 5.60
CA MET A 156 -2.29 6.38 5.47
C MET A 156 -2.18 5.86 4.01
N ASN A 157 -0.97 5.98 3.45
CA ASN A 157 -0.70 5.70 2.06
C ASN A 157 0.59 4.90 1.89
N VAL A 158 0.73 4.29 0.72
CA VAL A 158 1.96 3.68 0.23
C VAL A 158 1.97 3.73 -1.29
N VAL A 159 3.15 3.77 -1.89
CA VAL A 159 3.34 3.73 -3.34
C VAL A 159 3.89 2.36 -3.73
N LEU A 160 3.27 1.73 -4.72
CA LEU A 160 3.76 0.50 -5.33
C LEU A 160 4.52 0.86 -6.61
N HIS A 161 5.84 0.73 -6.58
CA HIS A 161 6.69 0.98 -7.75
C HIS A 161 6.89 -0.33 -8.50
N VAL A 162 6.35 -0.42 -9.72
CA VAL A 162 6.35 -1.64 -10.53
C VAL A 162 7.35 -1.51 -11.69
N GLY A 163 8.30 -2.43 -11.76
CA GLY A 163 9.26 -2.51 -12.87
C GLY A 163 10.51 -1.64 -12.66
N LYS A 164 11.16 -1.28 -13.77
CA LYS A 164 12.37 -0.45 -13.79
C LYS A 164 12.11 0.86 -14.55
N PRO A 165 12.96 1.88 -14.44
CA PRO A 165 12.85 3.09 -15.25
C PRO A 165 12.78 2.82 -16.76
N THR A 166 13.44 1.77 -17.25
CA THR A 166 13.39 1.36 -18.66
C THR A 166 12.07 0.73 -19.10
N ASP A 167 11.22 0.32 -18.16
CA ASP A 167 9.88 -0.20 -18.44
C ASP A 167 8.82 0.91 -18.56
N LEU A 168 9.15 2.14 -18.14
CA LEU A 168 8.24 3.28 -18.13
C LEU A 168 8.26 4.03 -19.47
N PRO A 169 7.14 4.64 -19.88
CA PRO A 169 7.15 5.58 -21.00
C PRO A 169 8.04 6.80 -20.68
N SER A 170 8.57 7.44 -21.71
CA SER A 170 9.27 8.72 -21.54
C SER A 170 8.33 9.77 -20.96
N ILE A 171 8.87 10.61 -20.08
CA ILE A 171 8.14 11.76 -19.52
C ILE A 171 7.75 12.69 -20.68
N PRO A 172 6.47 13.13 -20.76
CA PRO A 172 6.06 14.11 -21.77
C PRO A 172 6.90 15.39 -21.71
N LEU A 173 7.20 15.99 -22.88
CA LEU A 173 8.07 17.18 -22.97
C LEU A 173 7.60 18.36 -22.12
N ASP A 174 6.29 18.53 -21.96
CA ASP A 174 5.68 19.62 -21.20
C ASP A 174 5.14 19.16 -19.83
N PHE A 175 5.67 18.05 -19.28
CA PHE A 175 5.27 17.60 -17.95
C PHE A 175 5.77 18.59 -16.90
N PRO A 176 4.92 19.07 -15.96
CA PRO A 176 5.32 20.05 -14.97
C PRO A 176 6.46 19.56 -14.07
N GLU A 177 7.42 20.45 -13.83
CA GLU A 177 8.48 20.25 -12.85
C GLU A 177 8.21 21.04 -11.56
N CYS A 178 8.48 20.39 -10.42
CA CYS A 178 8.54 20.97 -9.10
C CYS A 178 9.95 21.51 -8.83
N TYR A 179 10.04 22.63 -8.14
CA TYR A 179 11.30 23.20 -7.67
C TYR A 179 11.17 23.49 -6.18
N ASN A 180 12.29 23.65 -5.48
CA ASN A 180 12.28 24.12 -4.09
C ASN A 180 11.54 25.46 -4.01
N TRP A 181 10.30 25.42 -3.53
CA TRP A 181 9.56 26.63 -3.22
C TRP A 181 10.21 27.28 -2.01
N THR A 182 10.93 28.37 -2.25
CA THR A 182 11.43 29.22 -1.18
C THR A 182 10.40 30.34 -1.03
N PRO A 183 9.68 30.44 0.11
CA PRO A 183 8.79 31.59 0.33
C PRO A 183 9.57 32.89 0.14
N PRO A 184 8.98 33.93 -0.47
CA PRO A 184 9.58 35.26 -0.41
C PRO A 184 9.74 35.68 1.06
N ASN A 185 10.92 36.18 1.40
CA ASN A 185 11.21 36.78 2.72
C ASN A 185 10.27 37.93 3.06
#